data_AF-A0A3D9H6F7-F1
#
_entry.id   AF-A0A3D9H6F7-F1
#
_cell.length_a   1.000
_cell.length_b   1.000
_cell.length_c   1.000
_cell.angle_alpha   90.00
_cell.angle_beta   90.00
_cell.angle_gamma   90.00
#
_symmetry.space_group_name_H-M   'P 1'
#
loop_
_entity.id
_entity.type
_entity.pdbx_description
1 polymer ?
#
loop_
_entity_poly.entity_id
_entity_poly.type
_entity_poly.pdbx_seq_one_letter_code
_entity_poly.pdbx_strand_id
1 'polypeptide(L)'
;MKHIEFILEKLNDLLILNEEVEKAYNRASNLVEDSYYKAFSKERSAERGEFARLLKIELQKLEGKSSNLIAIKRRGQLIRTNYKSSLKIENESGFLGKIYDIEMLSIRNYDEFLSQMNLPLSLCKLVLKQRDIIQTRLHAIERGEEIFAS
;
A
#
# COMPACT_ATOMS: atom_id res chain seq x y z
N MET A 1 8.10 -15.28 21.17
CA MET A 1 6.77 -14.62 21.05
C MET A 1 6.85 -13.19 20.52
N LYS A 2 7.86 -12.37 20.87
CA LYS A 2 8.00 -10.99 20.33
C LYS A 2 8.10 -10.88 18.80
N HIS A 3 8.69 -11.87 18.13
CA HIS A 3 8.91 -11.81 16.68
C HIS A 3 7.62 -11.87 15.85
N ILE A 4 6.67 -12.74 16.22
CA ILE A 4 5.39 -12.83 15.50
C ILE A 4 4.55 -11.57 15.69
N GLU A 5 4.65 -10.93 16.87
CA GLU A 5 3.98 -9.66 17.15
C GLU A 5 4.53 -8.55 16.24
N PHE A 6 5.86 -8.49 16.07
CA PHE A 6 6.49 -7.55 15.16
C PHE A 6 6.06 -7.78 13.69
N ILE A 7 6.01 -9.04 13.23
CA ILE A 7 5.53 -9.38 11.89
C ILE A 7 4.07 -8.93 11.71
N LEU A 8 3.20 -9.20 12.69
CA LEU A 8 1.80 -8.80 12.65
C LEU A 8 1.64 -7.28 12.64
N GLU A 9 2.45 -6.57 13.42
CA GLU A 9 2.48 -5.11 13.46
C GLU A 9 2.83 -4.52 12.09
N LYS A 10 3.92 -4.99 11.47
CA LYS A 10 4.35 -4.49 10.16
C LYS A 10 3.42 -4.92 9.03
N LEU A 11 2.85 -6.11 9.11
CA LEU A 11 1.84 -6.57 8.16
C LEU A 11 0.57 -5.72 8.24
N ASN A 12 0.15 -5.37 9.46
CA ASN A 12 -0.98 -4.47 9.67
C ASN A 12 -0.70 -3.05 9.16
N ASP A 13 0.54 -2.56 9.29
CA ASP A 13 0.93 -1.27 8.70
C ASP A 13 0.83 -1.29 7.17
N LEU A 14 1.31 -2.36 6.51
CA LEU A 14 1.17 -2.54 5.07
C LEU A 14 -0.28 -2.65 4.62
N LEU A 15 -1.12 -3.34 5.39
CA LEU A 15 -2.57 -3.40 5.14
C LEU A 15 -3.17 -1.99 5.15
N ILE A 16 -2.91 -1.21 6.20
CA ILE A 16 -3.44 0.14 6.35
C ILE A 16 -2.91 1.07 5.26
N LEU A 17 -1.64 0.95 4.89
CA LEU A 17 -1.06 1.69 3.77
C LEU A 17 -1.87 1.46 2.49
N ASN A 18 -2.12 0.20 2.12
CA ASN A 18 -2.88 -0.11 0.90
C ASN A 18 -4.32 0.41 0.97
N GLU A 19 -5.00 0.28 2.12
CA GLU A 19 -6.35 0.82 2.30
C GLU A 19 -6.39 2.36 2.18
N GLU A 20 -5.39 3.08 2.69
CA GLU A 20 -5.35 4.53 2.58
C GLU A 20 -4.91 5.01 1.18
N VAL A 21 -4.04 4.26 0.50
CA VAL A 21 -3.67 4.52 -0.90
C VAL A 21 -4.88 4.26 -1.83
N GLU A 22 -5.62 3.17 -1.62
CA GLU A 22 -6.87 2.89 -2.32
C GLU A 22 -7.83 4.08 -2.22
N LYS A 23 -8.04 4.60 -0.99
CA LYS A 23 -8.90 5.75 -0.74
C LYS A 23 -8.37 7.03 -1.36
N ALA A 24 -7.05 7.24 -1.36
CA ALA A 24 -6.42 8.40 -2.00
C ALA A 24 -6.72 8.42 -3.50
N TYR A 25 -6.52 7.28 -4.17
CA TYR A 25 -6.84 7.12 -5.58
C TYR A 25 -8.33 7.24 -5.88
N ASN A 26 -9.20 6.65 -5.06
CA ASN A 26 -10.65 6.83 -5.20
C ASN A 26 -11.05 8.31 -5.14
N ARG A 27 -10.50 9.08 -4.21
CA ARG A 27 -10.75 10.53 -4.13
C ARG A 27 -10.19 11.27 -5.35
N ALA A 28 -8.98 10.94 -5.78
CA ALA A 28 -8.36 11.56 -6.95
C ALA A 28 -9.20 11.33 -8.22
N SER A 29 -9.78 10.14 -8.39
CA SER A 29 -10.65 9.83 -9.54
C SER A 29 -11.91 10.70 -9.61
N ASN A 30 -12.33 11.29 -8.49
CA ASN A 30 -13.45 12.22 -8.42
C ASN A 30 -13.03 13.69 -8.54
N LEU A 31 -11.74 13.97 -8.41
CA LEU A 31 -11.17 15.32 -8.41
C LEU A 31 -10.61 15.71 -9.78
N VAL A 32 -9.97 14.77 -10.48
CA VAL A 32 -9.34 15.01 -11.78
C VAL A 32 -10.39 15.05 -12.90
N GLU A 33 -10.23 15.99 -13.82
CA GLU A 33 -11.11 16.13 -14.99
C GLU A 33 -10.62 15.31 -16.16
N ASP A 34 -9.30 15.21 -16.31
CA ASP A 34 -8.66 14.42 -17.35
C ASP A 34 -9.07 12.94 -17.27
N SER A 35 -9.53 12.42 -18.41
CA SER A 35 -10.09 11.06 -18.50
C SER A 35 -9.04 9.99 -18.26
N TYR A 36 -7.78 10.26 -18.63
CA TYR A 36 -6.66 9.37 -18.43
C TYR A 36 -6.31 9.26 -16.94
N TYR A 37 -6.13 10.38 -16.23
CA TYR A 37 -5.87 10.36 -14.78
C TYR A 37 -7.03 9.78 -13.98
N LYS A 38 -8.26 9.97 -14.45
CA LYS A 38 -9.44 9.36 -13.84
C LYS A 38 -9.44 7.84 -13.97
N ALA A 39 -9.17 7.33 -15.16
CA ALA A 39 -9.05 5.89 -15.40
C ALA A 39 -7.91 5.29 -14.57
N PHE A 40 -6.75 5.96 -14.56
CA PHE A 40 -5.58 5.53 -13.80
C PHE A 40 -5.90 5.44 -12.31
N SER A 41 -6.51 6.49 -11.76
CA SER A 41 -6.89 6.52 -10.35
C SER A 41 -7.85 5.39 -9.99
N LYS A 42 -8.84 5.07 -10.84
CA LYS A 42 -9.76 3.96 -10.60
C LYS A 42 -9.05 2.60 -10.59
N GLU A 43 -8.20 2.36 -11.58
CA GLU A 43 -7.48 1.10 -11.70
C GLU A 43 -6.52 0.91 -10.51
N ARG A 44 -5.76 1.95 -10.16
CA ARG A 44 -4.86 1.91 -9.00
C ARG A 44 -5.62 1.70 -7.69
N SER A 45 -6.80 2.30 -7.55
CA SER A 45 -7.64 2.05 -6.39
C SER A 45 -8.05 0.57 -6.30
N ALA A 46 -8.53 -0.02 -7.39
CA ALA A 46 -8.92 -1.43 -7.42
C ALA A 46 -7.73 -2.37 -7.12
N GLU A 47 -6.56 -2.12 -7.69
CA GLU A 47 -5.33 -2.89 -7.41
C GLU A 47 -4.99 -2.86 -5.91
N ARG A 48 -5.02 -1.68 -5.30
CA ARG A 48 -4.68 -1.48 -3.88
C ARG A 48 -5.71 -2.11 -2.95
N GLY A 49 -6.99 -2.09 -3.31
CA GLY A 49 -8.03 -2.82 -2.61
C GLY A 49 -7.80 -4.33 -2.63
N GLU A 50 -7.40 -4.89 -3.78
CA GLU A 50 -7.05 -6.31 -3.89
C GLU A 50 -5.80 -6.65 -3.06
N PHE A 51 -4.79 -5.77 -3.05
CA PHE A 51 -3.60 -5.95 -2.21
C PHE A 51 -3.97 -5.99 -0.73
N ALA A 52 -4.77 -5.03 -0.27
CA ALA A 52 -5.28 -4.99 1.10
C ALA A 52 -6.06 -6.27 1.45
N ARG A 53 -6.94 -6.73 0.57
CA ARG A 53 -7.71 -7.97 0.77
C ARG A 53 -6.80 -9.18 0.98
N LEU A 54 -5.78 -9.35 0.14
CA LEU A 54 -4.84 -10.47 0.24
C LEU A 54 -3.98 -10.39 1.51
N LEU A 55 -3.49 -9.20 1.88
CA LEU A 55 -2.73 -8.99 3.12
C LEU A 55 -3.58 -9.29 4.35
N LYS A 56 -4.86 -8.90 4.34
CA LYS A 56 -5.81 -9.19 5.42
C LYS A 56 -6.02 -10.69 5.62
N ILE A 57 -6.06 -11.48 4.55
CA ILE A 57 -6.15 -12.94 4.63
C ILE A 57 -4.90 -13.53 5.31
N GLU A 58 -3.69 -13.08 4.95
CA GLU A 58 -2.47 -13.52 5.62
C GLU A 58 -2.42 -13.07 7.08
N LEU A 59 -2.88 -11.84 7.39
CA LEU A 59 -2.96 -11.33 8.75
C LEU A 59 -3.84 -12.22 9.64
N GLN A 60 -5.04 -12.55 9.17
CA GLN A 60 -5.99 -13.41 9.91
C GLN A 60 -5.43 -14.80 10.20
N LYS A 61 -4.62 -15.38 9.30
CA LYS A 61 -3.93 -16.67 9.54
C LYS A 61 -2.91 -16.60 10.68
N LEU A 62 -2.40 -15.42 10.99
CA LEU A 62 -1.35 -15.18 11.98
C LEU A 62 -1.90 -14.60 13.29
N GLU A 63 -3.08 -13.97 13.29
CA GLU A 63 -3.67 -13.31 14.46
C GLU A 63 -3.84 -14.25 15.66
N GLY A 64 -4.24 -15.50 15.44
CA GLY A 64 -4.39 -16.51 16.50
C GLY A 64 -3.08 -16.91 17.19
N LYS A 65 -1.93 -16.44 16.71
CA LYS A 65 -0.60 -16.71 17.27
C LYS A 65 -0.10 -15.58 18.20
N SER A 66 -0.89 -14.52 18.39
CA SER A 66 -0.50 -13.32 19.16
C SER A 66 -1.38 -13.08 20.37
N SER A 67 -0.74 -12.70 21.47
CA SER A 67 -1.39 -12.22 22.70
C SER A 67 -1.71 -10.71 22.69
N ASN A 68 -1.15 -9.95 21.75
CA ASN A 68 -1.12 -8.48 21.79
C ASN A 68 -1.98 -7.77 20.72
N LEU A 69 -3.01 -8.44 20.20
CA LEU A 69 -3.86 -7.91 19.11
C LEU A 69 -4.47 -6.52 19.40
N ILE A 70 -4.78 -6.20 20.66
CA ILE A 70 -5.34 -4.89 21.04
C ILE A 70 -4.32 -3.76 20.79
N ALA A 71 -3.05 -3.99 21.13
CA ALA A 71 -1.99 -2.99 20.92
C ALA A 71 -1.77 -2.73 19.43
N ILE A 72 -1.75 -3.79 18.62
CA ILE A 72 -1.62 -3.72 17.16
C ILE A 72 -2.75 -2.88 16.55
N LYS A 73 -4.00 -3.12 16.97
CA LYS A 73 -5.16 -2.34 16.51
C LYS A 73 -5.07 -0.86 16.87
N ARG A 74 -4.66 -0.53 18.10
CA ARG A 74 -4.49 0.87 18.55
C ARG A 74 -3.41 1.60 17.74
N ARG A 75 -2.26 0.95 17.53
CA ARG A 75 -1.17 1.46 16.69
C ARG A 75 -1.65 1.74 15.27
N GLY A 76 -2.48 0.84 14.71
CA GLY A 76 -3.06 1.01 13.38
C GLY A 76 -3.85 2.32 13.21
N GLN A 77 -4.57 2.78 14.23
CA GLN A 77 -5.33 4.03 14.14
C GLN A 77 -4.41 5.27 13.97
N LEU A 78 -3.28 5.28 14.68
CA LEU A 78 -2.27 6.34 14.55
C LEU A 78 -1.63 6.31 13.16
N ILE A 79 -1.21 5.13 12.71
CA ILE A 79 -0.61 4.92 11.38
C ILE A 79 -1.56 5.35 10.27
N ARG A 80 -2.85 5.00 10.37
CA ARG A 80 -3.88 5.41 9.41
C ARG A 80 -3.97 6.94 9.32
N THR A 81 -3.90 7.63 10.45
CA THR A 81 -3.97 9.10 10.49
C THR A 81 -2.76 9.73 9.77
N ASN A 82 -1.56 9.19 9.98
CA ASN A 82 -0.33 9.63 9.30
C ASN A 82 -0.37 9.37 7.79
N TYR A 83 -0.92 8.22 7.36
CA TYR A 83 -1.09 7.96 5.93
C TYR A 83 -2.15 8.83 5.29
N LYS A 84 -3.27 9.08 5.97
CA LYS A 84 -4.32 9.96 5.44
C LYS A 84 -3.80 11.37 5.14
N SER A 85 -2.90 11.92 5.97
CA SER A 85 -2.28 13.22 5.69
C SER A 85 -1.24 13.14 4.57
N SER A 86 -0.35 12.15 4.60
CA SER A 86 0.75 12.03 3.63
C SER A 86 0.31 11.58 2.23
N LEU A 87 -0.82 10.90 2.07
CA LEU A 87 -1.29 10.36 0.78
C LEU A 87 -2.29 11.27 0.06
N LYS A 88 -2.60 12.45 0.61
CA LYS A 88 -3.60 13.37 0.05
C LYS A 88 -3.17 13.89 -1.32
N ILE A 89 -4.00 13.65 -2.35
CA ILE A 89 -3.87 14.23 -3.69
C ILE A 89 -4.77 15.47 -3.74
N GLU A 90 -4.18 16.65 -3.94
CA GLU A 90 -4.87 17.93 -3.76
C GLU A 90 -5.40 18.57 -5.03
N ASN A 91 -4.74 18.34 -6.16
CA ASN A 91 -5.11 18.88 -7.47
C ASN A 91 -4.43 18.11 -8.60
N GLU A 92 -4.88 18.35 -9.82
CA GLU A 92 -4.40 17.69 -11.03
C GLU A 92 -2.97 18.10 -11.42
N SER A 93 -2.61 19.38 -11.24
CA SER A 93 -1.27 19.90 -11.59
C SER A 93 -0.13 19.21 -10.82
N GLY A 94 -0.40 18.72 -9.61
CA GLY A 94 0.55 17.96 -8.79
C GLY A 94 0.38 16.44 -8.85
N PHE A 95 -0.47 15.93 -9.75
CA PHE A 95 -0.90 14.52 -9.73
C PHE A 95 0.28 13.55 -9.87
N LEU A 96 1.06 13.66 -10.95
CA LEU A 96 2.17 12.72 -11.23
C LEU A 96 3.25 12.74 -10.15
N GLY A 97 3.64 13.93 -9.67
CA GLY A 97 4.59 14.04 -8.57
C GLY A 97 4.07 13.38 -7.29
N LYS A 98 2.77 13.54 -7.03
CA LYS A 98 2.15 12.88 -5.88
C LYS A 98 2.09 11.37 -6.02
N ILE A 99 1.79 10.86 -7.22
CA ILE A 99 1.82 9.42 -7.50
C ILE A 99 3.22 8.86 -7.26
N TYR A 100 4.25 9.52 -7.78
CA TYR A 100 5.64 9.14 -7.56
C TYR A 100 5.95 9.02 -6.05
N ASP A 101 5.58 10.01 -5.25
CA ASP A 101 5.78 9.99 -3.79
C ASP A 101 5.08 8.80 -3.11
N ILE A 102 3.85 8.49 -3.55
CA ILE A 102 3.04 7.38 -3.01
C ILE A 102 3.68 6.02 -3.35
N GLU A 103 4.13 5.84 -4.59
CA GLU A 103 4.78 4.59 -5.01
C GLU A 103 6.14 4.42 -4.31
N MET A 104 6.93 5.49 -4.18
CA MET A 104 8.18 5.49 -3.42
C MET A 104 7.97 5.16 -1.94
N LEU A 105 6.99 5.78 -1.29
CA LEU A 105 6.62 5.47 0.09
C LEU A 105 6.20 4.00 0.22
N SER A 106 5.45 3.49 -0.76
CA SER A 106 5.03 2.11 -0.79
C SER A 106 6.22 1.16 -0.85
N ILE A 107 7.10 1.31 -1.83
CA ILE A 107 8.27 0.44 -1.99
C ILE A 107 9.10 0.40 -0.71
N ARG A 108 9.36 1.56 -0.08
CA ARG A 108 10.10 1.61 1.19
C ARG A 108 9.45 0.78 2.30
N ASN A 109 8.13 0.89 2.47
CA ASN A 109 7.42 0.11 3.50
C ASN A 109 7.41 -1.39 3.18
N TYR A 110 7.30 -1.75 1.89
CA TYR A 110 7.35 -3.13 1.44
C TYR A 110 8.75 -3.73 1.65
N ASP A 111 9.81 -3.01 1.30
CA ASP A 111 11.20 -3.45 1.49
C ASP A 111 11.53 -3.59 2.98
N GLU A 112 11.07 -2.66 3.83
CA GLU A 112 11.22 -2.76 5.29
C GLU A 112 10.50 -4.01 5.87
N PHE A 113 9.35 -4.37 5.31
CA PHE A 113 8.67 -5.61 5.69
C PHE A 113 9.43 -6.84 5.19
N LEU A 114 9.91 -6.84 3.95
CA LEU A 114 10.62 -7.96 3.35
C LEU A 114 11.99 -8.21 3.97
N SER A 115 12.59 -7.20 4.62
CA SER A 115 13.85 -7.37 5.37
C SER A 115 13.69 -8.16 6.68
N GLN A 116 12.45 -8.50 7.08
CA GLN A 116 12.21 -9.25 8.30
C GLN A 116 12.57 -10.73 8.13
N MET A 117 13.28 -11.29 9.12
CA MET A 117 13.65 -12.70 9.11
C MET A 117 12.43 -13.59 9.40
N ASN A 118 12.49 -14.86 8.96
CA ASN A 118 11.50 -15.88 9.29
C ASN A 118 10.04 -15.55 8.88
N LEU A 119 9.86 -14.79 7.80
CA LEU A 119 8.54 -14.58 7.22
C LEU A 119 7.99 -15.91 6.67
N PRO A 120 6.69 -16.21 6.88
CA PRO A 120 6.04 -17.31 6.18
C PRO A 120 6.21 -17.17 4.66
N LEU A 121 6.52 -18.28 3.97
CA LEU A 121 6.80 -18.25 2.54
C LEU A 121 5.63 -17.70 1.71
N SER A 122 4.38 -17.99 2.10
CA SER A 122 3.18 -17.44 1.45
C SER A 122 3.16 -15.92 1.52
N LEU A 123 3.47 -15.37 2.69
CA LEU A 123 3.48 -13.95 2.96
C LEU A 123 4.62 -13.24 2.23
N CYS A 124 5.83 -13.81 2.24
CA CYS A 124 6.97 -13.29 1.49
C CYS A 124 6.65 -13.20 -0.01
N LYS A 125 6.13 -14.29 -0.61
CA LYS A 125 5.73 -14.30 -2.03
C LYS A 125 4.66 -13.27 -2.36
N LEU A 126 3.65 -13.12 -1.50
CA LEU A 126 2.59 -12.14 -1.68
C LEU A 126 3.14 -10.70 -1.67
N VAL A 127 3.90 -10.35 -0.64
CA VAL A 127 4.43 -9.00 -0.44
C VAL A 127 5.43 -8.66 -1.55
N LEU A 128 6.31 -9.60 -1.92
CA LEU A 128 7.26 -9.43 -3.00
C LEU A 128 6.56 -9.13 -4.33
N LYS A 129 5.54 -9.92 -4.69
CA LYS A 129 4.77 -9.71 -5.92
C LYS A 129 4.13 -8.32 -5.98
N GLN A 130 3.53 -7.86 -4.88
CA GLN A 130 2.92 -6.54 -4.80
C GLN A 130 3.97 -5.43 -4.93
N ARG A 131 5.11 -5.56 -4.24
CA ARG A 131 6.25 -4.63 -4.33
C ARG A 131 6.76 -4.51 -5.76
N ASP A 132 6.94 -5.63 -6.46
CA ASP A 132 7.46 -5.65 -7.83
C ASP A 132 6.51 -4.97 -8.83
N ILE A 133 5.19 -5.12 -8.65
CA ILE A 133 4.18 -4.42 -9.45
C ILE A 133 4.29 -2.90 -9.25
N ILE A 134 4.37 -2.46 -8.00
CA ILE A 134 4.53 -1.05 -7.63
C ILE A 134 5.83 -0.48 -8.21
N GLN A 135 6.93 -1.23 -8.08
CA GLN A 135 8.25 -0.82 -8.56
C GLN A 135 8.32 -0.72 -10.08
N THR A 136 7.71 -1.66 -10.80
CA THR A 136 7.60 -1.61 -12.26
C THR A 136 6.89 -0.33 -12.70
N ARG A 137 5.81 0.04 -12.02
CA ARG A 137 5.08 1.28 -12.29
C ARG A 137 5.88 2.54 -11.96
N LEU A 138 6.58 2.55 -10.83
CA LEU A 138 7.46 3.67 -10.49
C LEU A 138 8.50 3.91 -11.59
N HIS A 139 9.12 2.83 -12.09
CA HIS A 139 10.11 2.94 -13.16
C HIS A 139 9.50 3.44 -14.48
N ALA A 140 8.24 3.14 -14.77
CA ALA A 140 7.54 3.73 -15.93
C ALA A 140 7.37 5.25 -15.76
N ILE A 141 6.98 5.71 -14.56
CA ILE A 141 6.89 7.14 -14.22
C ILE A 141 8.25 7.83 -14.40
N GLU A 142 9.33 7.23 -13.88
CA GLU A 142 10.69 7.77 -13.99
C GLU A 142 11.17 7.91 -15.44
N ARG A 143 10.73 7.01 -16.33
CA ARG A 143 11.05 7.05 -17.76
C ARG A 143 10.13 7.98 -18.57
N GLY A 144 9.09 8.55 -17.95
CA GLY A 144 8.07 9.33 -18.66
C GLY A 144 7.23 8.50 -19.61
N GLU A 145 7.15 7.18 -19.38
CA GLU A 145 6.29 6.28 -20.14
C GLU A 145 4.83 6.46 -19.71
N GLU A 146 3.90 6.14 -20.61
CA GLU A 146 2.51 6.02 -20.20
C GLU A 146 2.38 4.93 -19.13
N ILE A 147 1.79 5.31 -18.01
CA ILE A 147 1.52 4.42 -16.87
C ILE A 147 0.27 3.55 -17.07
N PHE A 148 -0.19 3.46 -18.32
CA PHE A 148 -1.27 2.63 -18.84
C PHE A 148 -0.72 1.83 -20.02
N ALA A 149 -1.13 0.58 -20.17
CA ALA A 149 -1.03 -0.12 -21.45
C ALA A 149 -2.32 0.13 -22.23
N SER A 150 -2.20 0.55 -23.48
CA SER A 150 -3.28 0.62 -24.47
C SER A 150 -3.94 -0.74 -24.70
#